data_AF-A0A7U1BFB0-F1
#
_entry.id   AF-A0A7U1BFB0-F1
#
_cell.length_a   1.000
_cell.length_b   1.000
_cell.length_c   1.000
_cell.angle_alpha   90.00
_cell.angle_beta   90.00
_cell.angle_gamma   90.00
#
_symmetry.space_group_name_H-M   'P 1'
#
loop_
_entity.id
_entity.type
_entity.pdbx_description
1 polymer ?
#
loop_
_entity_poly.entity_id
_entity_poly.type
_entity_poly.pdbx_seq_one_letter_code
_entity_poly.pdbx_strand_id
1 'polypeptide(L)'
;LTTSKVNKLVLFFLFSINRPKDVKLSLQNKASFFPSFLFPSYASRGPIKLSDKAVKLPILKYLSGLRELQGDYIAGLVQAAPAPFTATLKKNKESLNISTKFTLVQKKKYKDVILAILHKFNVGFVYYSDKDQSIIYQVNKLSELSDVIIPFFMNHQLRSGKLTSFLQFKYIVEVLSRGQINRQVLLSLMVIASNLNPLGKVGGKIRYLRALEQKLVINNIQPASVDISKLTQVITNFKAKPLTVDFLQGLWDGDGGLSAYFKSIKKTPEGFICNMGFSFTIAQDIHNLSLLNEIKSYFNDRGEVFELSKQCNIYKSGKKSDLISVILPKILNKESLEGDFDNLFLPFMKGYKIYFTCKILELLKNSTLDKSTFHEVLRFSYHISRKSDNLTFKDYVKSSYDDLLLASPQLEKVERFFKPVQ
;
A
#
# COMPACT_ATOMS: atom_id res chain seq x y z
N LEU A 1 -55.28 46.29 -17.63
CA LEU A 1 -54.37 46.42 -18.78
C LEU A 1 -52.93 46.16 -18.30
N THR A 2 -52.27 45.20 -18.96
CA THR A 2 -50.82 44.81 -18.96
C THR A 2 -50.17 44.38 -17.62
N THR A 3 -49.86 43.09 -17.37
CA THR A 3 -48.69 42.26 -17.81
C THR A 3 -47.33 42.91 -17.47
N SER A 4 -46.30 42.27 -16.88
CA SER A 4 -45.85 40.88 -16.84
C SER A 4 -44.97 40.57 -15.60
N LYS A 5 -45.00 39.32 -15.11
CA LYS A 5 -43.91 38.68 -14.35
C LYS A 5 -43.75 37.26 -14.91
N VAL A 6 -42.58 36.96 -15.44
CA VAL A 6 -42.22 35.68 -16.05
C VAL A 6 -41.74 34.71 -14.97
N ASN A 7 -42.41 33.55 -14.90
CA ASN A 7 -42.04 32.39 -14.09
C ASN A 7 -40.95 31.55 -14.78
N LYS A 8 -39.96 31.08 -14.01
CA LYS A 8 -39.06 29.99 -14.40
C LYS A 8 -39.72 28.65 -14.08
N LEU A 9 -39.95 27.85 -15.12
CA LEU A 9 -40.42 26.47 -15.06
C LEU A 9 -39.21 25.54 -14.89
N VAL A 10 -39.19 24.72 -13.84
CA VAL A 10 -38.29 23.55 -13.70
C VAL A 10 -39.15 22.31 -13.97
N LEU A 11 -38.76 21.55 -14.99
CA LEU A 11 -39.41 20.31 -15.39
C LEU A 11 -39.14 19.22 -14.35
N PHE A 12 -40.22 18.75 -13.71
CA PHE A 12 -40.28 17.48 -12.98
C PHE A 12 -40.94 16.46 -13.91
N PHE A 13 -40.30 15.32 -14.15
CA PHE A 13 -41.02 14.12 -14.63
C PHE A 13 -40.96 13.05 -13.54
N LEU A 14 -42.13 12.80 -12.96
CA LEU A 14 -42.50 11.62 -12.20
C LEU A 14 -42.95 10.54 -13.19
N PHE A 15 -42.51 9.30 -12.97
CA PHE A 15 -43.42 8.16 -13.10
C PHE A 15 -43.27 7.28 -11.87
N SER A 16 -44.43 6.98 -11.29
CA SER A 16 -44.67 6.26 -10.04
C SER A 16 -45.09 4.81 -10.34
N ILE A 17 -45.35 4.05 -9.25
CA ILE A 17 -46.04 2.73 -9.18
C ILE A 17 -45.07 1.53 -9.34
N ASN A 18 -44.94 0.53 -8.45
CA ASN A 18 -45.64 0.10 -7.22
C ASN A 18 -44.67 -0.73 -6.33
N ARG A 19 -44.84 -0.70 -5.01
CA ARG A 19 -44.23 -1.66 -4.06
C ARG A 19 -45.09 -2.93 -3.94
N PRO A 20 -44.48 -4.08 -3.59
CA PRO A 20 -44.88 -4.72 -2.34
C PRO A 20 -43.69 -5.04 -1.41
N LYS A 21 -44.08 -5.49 -0.22
CA LYS A 21 -43.41 -5.48 1.09
C LYS A 21 -42.22 -6.45 1.24
N ASP A 22 -41.26 -5.98 2.05
CA ASP A 22 -40.46 -6.70 3.05
C ASP A 22 -39.80 -8.06 2.70
N VAL A 23 -38.49 -8.00 2.41
CA VAL A 23 -37.52 -8.98 2.93
C VAL A 23 -36.27 -8.22 3.39
N LYS A 24 -36.00 -8.27 4.70
CA LYS A 24 -34.73 -7.85 5.31
C LYS A 24 -33.60 -8.71 4.74
N LEU A 25 -32.65 -8.11 4.02
CA LEU A 25 -31.35 -8.71 3.73
C LEU A 25 -30.23 -7.77 4.19
N SER A 26 -29.46 -8.30 5.13
CA SER A 26 -28.45 -7.66 5.94
C SER A 26 -27.30 -7.06 5.11
N LEU A 27 -27.09 -5.77 5.32
CA LEU A 27 -25.86 -5.04 4.98
C LEU A 27 -24.67 -5.60 5.77
N GLN A 28 -23.93 -6.53 5.16
CA GLN A 28 -22.55 -6.81 5.54
C GLN A 28 -21.66 -6.85 4.29
N ASN A 29 -21.32 -5.65 3.79
CA ASN A 29 -20.17 -5.43 2.93
C ASN A 29 -19.73 -3.98 3.09
N LYS A 30 -19.15 -3.67 4.25
CA LYS A 30 -18.30 -2.48 4.42
C LYS A 30 -16.86 -2.97 4.46
N ALA A 31 -16.22 -2.93 3.29
CA ALA A 31 -14.77 -2.88 3.21
C ALA A 31 -14.31 -1.61 3.96
N SER A 32 -13.75 -1.77 5.15
CA SER A 32 -13.07 -0.70 5.87
C SER A 32 -11.71 -0.42 5.21
N PHE A 33 -11.76 0.28 4.09
CA PHE A 33 -10.61 1.02 3.56
C PHE A 33 -10.49 2.32 4.36
N PHE A 34 -9.30 2.60 4.89
CA PHE A 34 -9.02 3.87 5.56
C PHE A 34 -9.32 5.04 4.60
N PRO A 35 -10.24 5.95 4.94
CA PRO A 35 -10.33 7.22 4.23
C PRO A 35 -9.18 8.11 4.71
N SER A 36 -8.47 8.70 3.75
CA SER A 36 -7.75 9.98 3.87
C SER A 36 -7.28 10.39 5.28
N PHE A 37 -6.01 10.09 5.60
CA PHE A 37 -5.34 10.70 6.74
C PHE A 37 -5.21 12.22 6.52
N LEU A 38 -6.09 12.98 7.17
CA LEU A 38 -5.89 14.38 7.50
C LEU A 38 -4.69 14.46 8.45
N PHE A 39 -3.58 15.03 8.02
CA PHE A 39 -2.44 15.34 8.88
C PHE A 39 -2.75 16.56 9.78
N PRO A 40 -2.73 16.44 11.13
CA PRO A 40 -2.54 17.58 12.00
C PRO A 40 -1.04 17.84 12.24
N SER A 41 -0.70 19.10 12.55
CA SER A 41 0.65 19.58 12.81
C SER A 41 1.37 18.80 13.92
N TYR A 42 2.59 18.33 13.63
CA TYR A 42 3.45 17.61 14.57
C TYR A 42 4.10 18.55 15.59
N ALA A 43 3.87 18.32 16.88
CA ALA A 43 4.78 18.71 17.96
C ALA A 43 5.59 17.46 18.36
N SER A 44 6.89 17.45 18.06
CA SER A 44 7.79 16.31 18.24
C SER A 44 8.49 16.34 19.60
N ARG A 45 8.57 15.19 20.30
CA ARG A 45 9.75 14.90 21.12
C ARG A 45 10.92 14.58 20.17
N GLY A 46 12.11 15.08 20.51
CA GLY A 46 13.27 15.12 19.62
C GLY A 46 13.81 13.76 19.14
N PRO A 47 14.73 13.76 18.16
CA PRO A 47 15.30 12.55 17.60
C PRO A 47 16.07 11.77 18.66
N ILE A 48 15.75 10.49 18.83
CA ILE A 48 16.58 9.56 19.61
C ILE A 48 17.70 9.10 18.67
N LYS A 49 18.93 9.54 18.93
CA LYS A 49 20.12 8.90 18.36
C LYS A 49 20.26 7.52 19.00
N LEU A 50 20.06 6.46 18.21
CA LEU A 50 20.39 5.10 18.64
C LEU A 50 21.90 5.04 18.89
N SER A 51 22.31 4.85 20.13
CA SER A 51 23.72 4.67 20.48
C SER A 51 24.26 3.36 19.88
N ASP A 52 25.46 3.39 19.31
CA ASP A 52 26.13 2.29 18.58
C ASP A 52 26.22 0.94 19.32
N LYS A 53 25.93 0.90 20.62
CA LYS A 53 26.00 -0.31 21.46
C LYS A 53 24.70 -1.13 21.54
N ALA A 54 23.57 -0.65 21.05
CA ALA A 54 22.27 -1.35 21.19
C ALA A 54 21.83 -2.20 19.98
N VAL A 55 22.62 -2.25 18.89
CA VAL A 55 22.21 -2.90 17.62
C VAL A 55 22.87 -4.26 17.39
N LYS A 56 23.77 -4.73 18.28
CA LYS A 56 24.57 -5.94 18.01
C LYS A 56 23.98 -7.30 18.43
N LEU A 57 22.82 -7.38 19.07
CA LEU A 57 22.23 -8.66 19.51
C LEU A 57 20.69 -8.50 19.49
N PRO A 58 19.84 -9.06 18.58
CA PRO A 58 19.89 -10.32 17.82
C PRO A 58 19.38 -10.22 16.34
N ILE A 59 19.38 -9.01 15.75
CA ILE A 59 18.80 -8.72 14.42
C ILE A 59 19.47 -9.51 13.29
N LEU A 60 20.78 -9.73 13.39
CA LEU A 60 21.56 -10.49 12.40
C LEU A 60 21.17 -11.96 12.32
N LYS A 61 20.62 -12.57 13.38
CA LYS A 61 20.26 -13.99 13.40
C LYS A 61 18.88 -14.29 12.80
N TYR A 62 18.00 -13.29 12.73
CA TYR A 62 16.70 -13.37 12.03
C TYR A 62 16.85 -12.97 10.56
N LEU A 63 17.76 -12.04 10.26
CA LEU A 63 18.12 -11.65 8.89
C LEU A 63 19.06 -12.66 8.20
N SER A 64 19.81 -13.49 8.93
CA SER A 64 20.62 -14.56 8.31
C SER A 64 19.78 -15.69 7.69
N GLY A 65 18.48 -15.77 8.01
CA GLY A 65 17.53 -16.69 7.39
C GLY A 65 16.50 -16.04 6.46
N LEU A 66 16.44 -14.70 6.43
CA LEU A 66 15.62 -13.94 5.51
C LEU A 66 16.51 -13.50 4.34
N ARG A 67 16.19 -13.96 3.13
CA ARG A 67 16.80 -13.49 1.88
C ARG A 67 17.10 -11.98 1.91
N GLU A 68 18.22 -11.57 1.32
CA GLU A 68 18.60 -10.16 1.29
C GLU A 68 17.46 -9.30 0.70
N LEU A 69 17.15 -8.17 1.33
CA LEU A 69 16.12 -7.26 0.91
C LEU A 69 16.47 -6.64 -0.46
N GLN A 70 15.80 -7.07 -1.52
CA GLN A 70 16.07 -6.61 -2.87
C GLN A 70 15.68 -5.14 -3.07
N GLY A 71 16.43 -4.42 -3.92
CA GLY A 71 16.18 -3.00 -4.13
C GLY A 71 14.81 -2.73 -4.77
N ASP A 72 14.40 -3.59 -5.71
CA ASP A 72 13.08 -3.50 -6.34
C ASP A 72 11.94 -3.75 -5.36
N TYR A 73 12.13 -4.63 -4.36
CA TYR A 73 11.16 -4.81 -3.28
C TYR A 73 10.97 -3.51 -2.49
N ILE A 74 12.04 -2.80 -2.18
CA ILE A 74 11.95 -1.49 -1.49
C ILE A 74 11.21 -0.48 -2.37
N ALA A 75 11.48 -0.45 -3.68
CA ALA A 75 10.73 0.39 -4.62
C ALA A 75 9.23 0.07 -4.65
N GLY A 76 8.87 -1.22 -4.68
CA GLY A 76 7.48 -1.66 -4.56
C GLY A 76 6.83 -1.23 -3.24
N LEU A 77 7.54 -1.36 -2.13
CA LEU A 77 7.04 -0.94 -0.83
C LEU A 77 6.85 0.59 -0.73
N VAL A 78 7.75 1.36 -1.34
CA VAL A 78 7.65 2.83 -1.43
C VAL A 78 6.55 3.26 -2.39
N GLN A 79 6.28 2.50 -3.45
CA GLN A 79 5.14 2.72 -4.35
C GLN A 79 3.82 2.71 -3.56
N ALA A 80 3.67 1.74 -2.65
CA ALA A 80 2.54 1.62 -1.74
C ALA A 80 2.52 2.66 -0.60
N ALA A 81 3.65 3.34 -0.35
CA ALA A 81 3.74 4.27 0.76
C ALA A 81 2.94 5.56 0.48
N PRO A 82 2.28 6.11 1.52
CA PRO A 82 1.62 7.41 1.41
C PRO A 82 2.68 8.53 1.38
N ALA A 83 2.63 9.35 0.32
CA ALA A 83 3.44 10.56 0.17
C ALA A 83 4.94 10.44 0.53
N PRO A 84 5.69 9.50 -0.07
CA PRO A 84 7.07 9.21 0.34
C PRO A 84 8.05 10.33 0.05
N PHE A 85 7.74 11.21 -0.92
CA PHE A 85 8.56 12.36 -1.28
C PHE A 85 7.83 13.64 -0.95
N THR A 86 8.47 14.51 -0.17
CA THR A 86 7.89 15.79 0.23
C THR A 86 8.90 16.92 0.06
N ALA A 87 8.41 18.04 -0.44
CA ALA A 87 9.10 19.32 -0.44
C ALA A 87 8.13 20.37 0.12
N THR A 88 8.54 21.06 1.18
CA THR A 88 7.68 22.00 1.90
C THR A 88 8.41 23.29 2.21
N LEU A 89 7.71 24.41 2.06
CA LEU A 89 8.23 25.72 2.44
C LEU A 89 8.38 25.82 3.95
N LYS A 90 9.56 26.21 4.39
CA LYS A 90 9.93 26.48 5.78
C LYS A 90 10.34 27.94 5.91
N LYS A 91 9.81 28.61 6.93
CA LYS A 91 10.25 29.96 7.32
C LYS A 91 11.33 29.84 8.38
N ASN A 92 12.52 30.37 8.09
CA ASN A 92 13.55 30.68 9.09
C ASN A 92 13.42 32.16 9.49
N LYS A 93 14.20 32.63 10.47
CA LYS A 93 14.12 34.00 10.99
C LYS A 93 14.16 35.07 9.88
N GLU A 94 15.02 34.87 8.88
CA GLU A 94 15.32 35.88 7.84
C GLU A 94 15.05 35.39 6.40
N SER A 95 14.73 34.11 6.20
CA SER A 95 14.60 33.55 4.85
C SER A 95 13.53 32.46 4.74
N LEU A 96 13.02 32.30 3.52
CA LEU A 96 12.19 31.17 3.14
C LEU A 96 13.09 30.11 2.49
N ASN A 97 12.98 28.87 2.96
CA ASN A 97 13.73 27.74 2.44
C ASN A 97 12.80 26.57 2.14
N ILE A 98 13.27 25.63 1.32
CA ILE A 98 12.52 24.40 1.03
C ILE A 98 13.14 23.27 1.84
N SER A 99 12.30 22.57 2.60
CA SER A 99 12.68 21.33 3.28
C SER A 99 12.22 20.13 2.46
N THR A 100 13.18 19.31 2.04
CA THR A 100 12.95 18.05 1.33
C THR A 100 13.07 16.86 2.27
N LYS A 101 12.16 15.89 2.14
CA LYS A 101 12.21 14.65 2.94
C LYS A 101 11.76 13.46 2.10
N PHE A 102 12.51 12.37 2.22
CA PHE A 102 12.03 11.03 1.92
C PHE A 102 11.51 10.40 3.21
N THR A 103 10.35 9.75 3.18
CA THR A 103 9.72 9.15 4.36
C THR A 103 9.03 7.85 4.01
N LEU A 104 9.26 6.82 4.81
CA LEU A 104 8.54 5.54 4.76
C LEU A 104 7.91 5.28 6.12
N VAL A 105 6.58 5.18 6.14
CA VAL A 105 5.79 4.93 7.36
C VAL A 105 5.22 3.53 7.30
N GLN A 106 5.31 2.78 8.41
CA GLN A 106 4.74 1.44 8.50
C GLN A 106 4.26 1.12 9.91
N LYS A 107 3.36 0.14 10.06
CA LYS A 107 2.93 -0.35 11.38
C LYS A 107 4.11 -0.92 12.17
N LYS A 108 4.12 -0.69 13.49
CA LYS A 108 5.19 -1.11 14.41
C LYS A 108 5.51 -2.61 14.36
N LYS A 109 4.51 -3.46 14.09
CA LYS A 109 4.69 -4.91 13.94
C LYS A 109 5.59 -5.32 12.75
N TYR A 110 5.85 -4.42 11.81
CA TYR A 110 6.75 -4.64 10.68
C TYR A 110 8.06 -3.83 10.83
N LYS A 111 8.45 -3.51 12.07
CA LYS A 111 9.67 -2.74 12.38
C LYS A 111 10.92 -3.33 11.73
N ASP A 112 11.03 -4.65 11.65
CA ASP A 112 12.25 -5.32 11.16
C ASP A 112 12.50 -5.03 9.69
N VAL A 113 11.43 -4.91 8.87
CA VAL A 113 11.55 -4.49 7.46
C VAL A 113 12.08 -3.05 7.37
N ILE A 114 11.58 -2.14 8.21
CA ILE A 114 12.02 -0.74 8.23
C ILE A 114 13.47 -0.59 8.71
N LEU A 115 13.87 -1.37 9.72
CA LEU A 115 15.25 -1.41 10.20
C LEU A 115 16.20 -2.02 9.15
N ALA A 116 15.77 -3.04 8.41
CA ALA A 116 16.54 -3.60 7.30
C ALA A 116 16.72 -2.57 6.16
N ILE A 117 15.70 -1.76 5.87
CA ILE A 117 15.79 -0.65 4.91
C ILE A 117 16.78 0.43 5.39
N LEU A 118 16.69 0.84 6.66
CA LEU A 118 17.64 1.78 7.26
C LEU A 118 19.08 1.25 7.13
N HIS A 119 19.30 -0.02 7.47
CA HIS A 119 20.61 -0.66 7.35
C HIS A 119 21.10 -0.70 5.90
N LYS A 120 20.23 -1.02 4.93
CA LYS A 120 20.59 -1.07 3.51
C LYS A 120 20.96 0.30 2.94
N PHE A 121 20.26 1.35 3.34
CA PHE A 121 20.58 2.72 2.90
C PHE A 121 21.73 3.36 3.68
N ASN A 122 21.90 2.97 4.94
CA ASN A 122 22.91 3.51 5.87
C ASN A 122 22.90 5.05 5.99
N VAL A 123 21.75 5.69 5.79
CA VAL A 123 21.52 7.14 5.92
C VAL A 123 20.17 7.41 6.58
N GLY A 124 19.92 8.64 7.02
CA GLY A 124 18.68 9.01 7.69
C GLY A 124 18.56 8.45 9.12
N PHE A 125 17.32 8.32 9.58
CA PHE A 125 17.01 7.89 10.94
C PHE A 125 15.61 7.27 11.03
N VAL A 126 15.35 6.55 12.12
CA VAL A 126 14.06 5.94 12.44
C VAL A 126 13.54 6.46 13.77
N TYR A 127 12.23 6.65 13.86
CA TYR A 127 11.54 6.97 15.11
C TYR A 127 10.15 6.33 15.15
N TYR A 128 9.57 6.24 16.36
CA TYR A 128 8.24 5.67 16.58
C TYR A 128 7.19 6.77 16.77
N SER A 129 5.98 6.51 16.29
CA SER A 129 4.77 7.26 16.66
C SER A 129 3.88 6.34 17.48
N ASP A 130 3.84 6.57 18.79
CA ASP A 130 2.98 5.78 19.70
C ASP A 130 1.50 6.02 19.42
N LYS A 131 1.15 7.24 19.00
CA LYS A 131 -0.22 7.60 18.64
C LYS A 131 -0.76 6.73 17.49
N ASP A 132 0.06 6.50 16.48
CA ASP A 132 -0.34 5.79 15.27
C ASP A 132 0.12 4.31 15.26
N GLN A 133 0.75 3.86 16.35
CA GLN A 133 1.41 2.55 16.44
C GLN A 133 2.27 2.24 15.20
N SER A 134 3.06 3.23 14.80
CA SER A 134 3.86 3.21 13.58
C SER A 134 5.34 3.47 13.84
N ILE A 135 6.15 3.01 12.90
CA ILE A 135 7.57 3.25 12.79
C ILE A 135 7.79 4.06 11.51
N ILE A 136 8.66 5.05 11.58
CA ILE A 136 8.89 6.02 10.51
C ILE A 136 10.38 6.05 10.21
N TYR A 137 10.76 5.70 8.99
CA TYR A 137 12.08 5.95 8.44
C TYR A 137 12.08 7.26 7.65
N GLN A 138 13.07 8.12 7.90
CA GLN A 138 13.16 9.42 7.26
C GLN A 138 14.60 9.78 6.88
N VAL A 139 14.75 10.33 5.68
CA VAL A 139 15.98 10.98 5.19
C VAL A 139 15.63 12.42 4.85
N ASN A 140 16.34 13.37 5.44
CA ASN A 140 16.06 14.80 5.27
C ASN A 140 17.31 15.66 5.01
N LYS A 141 18.51 15.07 5.07
CA LYS A 141 19.73 15.77 4.67
C LYS A 141 19.84 15.78 3.15
N LEU A 142 20.15 16.95 2.60
CA LEU A 142 20.17 17.15 1.15
C LEU A 142 21.23 16.27 0.46
N SER A 143 22.42 16.13 1.07
CA SER A 143 23.47 15.23 0.59
C SER A 143 23.03 13.77 0.58
N GLU A 144 22.48 13.26 1.68
CA GLU A 144 21.99 11.86 1.76
C GLU A 144 20.87 11.58 0.73
N LEU A 145 20.01 12.56 0.46
CA LEU A 145 19.01 12.45 -0.60
C LEU A 145 19.64 12.39 -2.00
N SER A 146 20.61 13.27 -2.27
CA SER A 146 21.34 13.36 -3.54
C SER A 146 22.19 12.12 -3.82
N ASP A 147 22.91 11.63 -2.81
CA ASP A 147 24.01 10.69 -2.99
C ASP A 147 23.58 9.23 -2.81
N VAL A 148 22.47 8.99 -2.11
CA VAL A 148 21.97 7.63 -1.81
C VAL A 148 20.56 7.41 -2.34
N ILE A 149 19.59 8.22 -1.89
CA ILE A 149 18.17 7.95 -2.17
C ILE A 149 17.83 8.12 -3.65
N ILE A 150 18.29 9.21 -4.28
CA ILE A 150 18.04 9.46 -5.69
C ILE A 150 18.70 8.39 -6.58
N PRO A 151 20.01 8.09 -6.46
CA PRO A 151 20.65 7.05 -7.26
C PRO A 151 19.97 5.68 -7.10
N PHE A 152 19.55 5.34 -5.88
CA PHE A 152 18.84 4.10 -5.62
C PHE A 152 17.53 3.99 -6.42
N PHE A 153 16.66 5.01 -6.37
CA PHE A 153 15.37 4.97 -7.08
C PHE A 153 15.49 5.26 -8.59
N MET A 154 16.63 5.76 -9.05
CA MET A 154 16.96 5.76 -10.49
C MET A 154 17.27 4.34 -10.97
N ASN A 155 17.89 3.51 -10.13
CA ASN A 155 18.16 2.10 -10.45
C ASN A 155 16.94 1.18 -10.23
N HIS A 156 16.27 1.34 -9.10
CA HIS A 156 15.10 0.59 -8.64
C HIS A 156 13.85 1.48 -8.77
N GLN A 157 13.23 1.40 -9.95
CA GLN A 157 12.32 2.45 -10.41
C GLN A 157 10.92 2.31 -9.83
N LEU A 158 10.37 3.46 -9.43
CA LEU A 158 8.94 3.62 -9.14
C LEU A 158 8.12 3.63 -10.45
N ARG A 159 6.79 3.68 -10.32
CA ARG A 159 5.87 3.54 -11.46
C ARG A 159 4.82 4.65 -11.51
N SER A 160 4.26 4.87 -12.70
CA SER A 160 3.14 5.77 -12.96
C SER A 160 3.30 7.14 -12.27
N GLY A 161 2.26 7.65 -11.58
CA GLY A 161 2.28 8.96 -10.94
C GLY A 161 3.36 9.07 -9.86
N LYS A 162 3.69 7.98 -9.15
CA LYS A 162 4.75 7.99 -8.13
C LYS A 162 6.14 8.22 -8.73
N LEU A 163 6.39 7.67 -9.92
CA LEU A 163 7.61 7.92 -10.68
C LEU A 163 7.71 9.40 -11.07
N THR A 164 6.63 9.99 -11.58
CA THR A 164 6.59 11.42 -11.88
C THR A 164 6.89 12.26 -10.63
N SER A 165 6.27 11.95 -9.49
CA SER A 165 6.57 12.59 -8.21
C SER A 165 8.03 12.45 -7.81
N PHE A 166 8.64 11.28 -8.01
CA PHE A 166 10.05 11.06 -7.70
C PHE A 166 10.97 11.89 -8.62
N LEU A 167 10.71 11.94 -9.92
CA LEU A 167 11.51 12.73 -10.87
C LEU A 167 11.42 14.24 -10.57
N GLN A 168 10.23 14.71 -10.19
CA GLN A 168 10.04 16.08 -9.69
C GLN A 168 10.81 16.33 -8.38
N PHE A 169 10.78 15.38 -7.44
CA PHE A 169 11.52 15.47 -6.18
C PHE A 169 13.03 15.50 -6.42
N LYS A 170 13.54 14.64 -7.30
CA LYS A 170 14.93 14.62 -7.76
C LYS A 170 15.35 15.99 -8.30
N TYR A 171 14.54 16.56 -9.20
CA TYR A 171 14.80 17.90 -9.74
C TYR A 171 14.89 18.97 -8.64
N ILE A 172 13.96 18.95 -7.67
CA ILE A 172 14.00 19.89 -6.54
C ILE A 172 15.31 19.72 -5.75
N VAL A 173 15.70 18.49 -5.40
CA VAL A 173 16.95 18.22 -4.67
C VAL A 173 18.18 18.67 -5.45
N GLU A 174 18.24 18.42 -6.76
CA GLU A 174 19.35 18.84 -7.62
C GLU A 174 19.49 20.36 -7.68
N VAL A 175 18.38 21.09 -7.82
CA VAL A 175 18.39 22.56 -7.85
C VAL A 175 18.80 23.13 -6.49
N LEU A 176 18.29 22.58 -5.39
CA LEU A 176 18.67 22.98 -4.03
C LEU A 176 20.16 22.71 -3.76
N SER A 177 20.71 21.61 -4.26
CA SER A 177 22.10 21.22 -4.04
C SER A 177 23.10 22.16 -4.72
N ARG A 178 22.68 22.87 -5.78
CA ARG A 178 23.49 23.91 -6.45
C ARG A 178 23.55 25.23 -5.68
N GLY A 179 22.67 25.44 -4.71
CA GLY A 179 22.64 26.65 -3.86
C GLY A 179 22.13 27.94 -4.52
N GLN A 180 21.88 27.97 -5.83
CA GLN A 180 21.43 29.17 -6.56
C GLN A 180 19.91 29.36 -6.47
N ILE A 181 19.40 29.73 -5.28
CA ILE A 181 17.96 29.90 -5.04
C ILE A 181 17.60 31.37 -4.91
N ASN A 182 17.11 31.96 -6.01
CA ASN A 182 16.44 33.26 -5.98
C ASN A 182 14.91 33.07 -5.78
N ARG A 183 14.18 34.19 -5.63
CA ARG A 183 12.73 34.15 -5.38
C ARG A 183 11.95 33.45 -6.50
N GLN A 184 12.31 33.64 -7.77
CA GLN A 184 11.63 33.00 -8.91
C GLN A 184 11.88 31.50 -8.94
N VAL A 185 13.13 31.07 -8.69
CA VAL A 185 13.49 29.65 -8.57
C VAL A 185 12.72 29.02 -7.42
N LEU A 186 12.68 29.66 -6.25
CA LEU A 186 11.90 29.16 -5.11
C LEU A 186 10.41 28.97 -5.47
N LEU A 187 9.81 29.95 -6.15
CA LEU A 187 8.41 29.85 -6.58
C LEU A 187 8.20 28.71 -7.57
N SER A 188 9.09 28.55 -8.55
CA SER A 188 9.05 27.44 -9.50
C SER A 188 9.15 26.08 -8.79
N LEU A 189 10.09 25.93 -7.85
CA LEU A 189 10.21 24.71 -7.04
C LEU A 189 8.96 24.46 -6.19
N MET A 190 8.27 25.50 -5.73
CA MET A 190 7.01 25.34 -5.00
C MET A 190 5.84 24.92 -5.89
N VAL A 191 5.79 25.38 -7.14
CA VAL A 191 4.86 24.88 -8.16
C VAL A 191 5.13 23.40 -8.43
N ILE A 192 6.39 22.97 -8.54
CA ILE A 192 6.73 21.55 -8.71
C ILE A 192 6.36 20.74 -7.45
N ALA A 193 6.68 21.27 -6.27
CA ALA A 193 6.42 20.63 -4.97
C ALA A 193 4.93 20.44 -4.66
N SER A 194 4.04 21.25 -5.22
CA SER A 194 2.59 21.07 -5.07
C SER A 194 2.11 19.82 -5.80
N ASN A 195 2.77 19.43 -6.90
CA ASN A 195 2.43 18.27 -7.72
C ASN A 195 3.02 16.93 -7.22
N LEU A 196 4.00 16.95 -6.31
CA LEU A 196 4.59 15.72 -5.75
C LEU A 196 3.55 14.75 -5.16
N ASN A 197 2.49 15.30 -4.57
CA ASN A 197 1.42 14.54 -3.93
C ASN A 197 0.08 15.11 -4.42
N PRO A 198 -0.42 14.68 -5.60
CA PRO A 198 -1.52 15.35 -6.30
C PRO A 198 -2.86 15.28 -5.55
N LEU A 199 -3.06 14.25 -4.72
CA LEU A 199 -4.22 14.13 -3.83
C LEU A 199 -4.05 14.86 -2.49
N GLY A 200 -2.89 15.46 -2.23
CA GLY A 200 -2.55 16.15 -0.99
C GLY A 200 -2.97 17.61 -0.98
N LYS A 201 -3.24 18.16 0.22
CA LYS A 201 -3.60 19.58 0.37
C LYS A 201 -2.39 20.50 0.15
N VAL A 202 -2.55 21.53 -0.68
CA VAL A 202 -1.51 22.52 -0.99
C VAL A 202 -1.40 23.62 0.08
N GLY A 203 -2.51 23.98 0.75
CA GLY A 203 -2.59 25.17 1.61
C GLY A 203 -1.50 25.30 2.69
N GLY A 204 -1.14 24.20 3.36
CA GLY A 204 -0.08 24.21 4.37
C GLY A 204 1.33 24.50 3.82
N LYS A 205 1.55 24.22 2.52
CA LYS A 205 2.84 24.38 1.81
C LYS A 205 3.10 25.81 1.33
N ILE A 206 2.04 26.63 1.17
CA ILE A 206 2.13 27.95 0.53
C ILE A 206 1.83 29.11 1.48
N ARG A 207 1.58 28.82 2.76
CA ARG A 207 1.13 29.83 3.75
C ARG A 207 2.06 31.03 3.96
N TYR A 208 3.33 30.91 3.57
CA TYR A 208 4.33 31.98 3.70
C TYR A 208 4.52 32.78 2.40
N LEU A 209 3.80 32.43 1.33
CA LEU A 209 3.83 33.14 0.05
C LEU A 209 2.80 34.27 0.04
N ARG A 210 3.03 35.29 -0.80
CA ARG A 210 2.04 36.37 -1.03
C ARG A 210 0.85 35.84 -1.82
N ALA A 211 -0.28 36.55 -1.79
CA ALA A 211 -1.51 36.12 -2.46
C ALA A 211 -1.33 35.79 -3.96
N LEU A 212 -0.58 36.61 -4.71
CA LEU A 212 -0.30 36.35 -6.13
C LEU A 212 0.56 35.10 -6.35
N GLU A 213 1.54 34.87 -5.48
CA GLU A 213 2.42 33.70 -5.54
C GLU A 213 1.68 32.42 -5.17
N GLN A 214 0.77 32.50 -4.20
CA GLN A 214 -0.14 31.41 -3.88
C GLN A 214 -0.99 31.03 -5.10
N LYS A 215 -1.52 32.01 -5.85
CA LYS A 215 -2.27 31.76 -7.09
C LYS A 215 -1.43 31.03 -8.14
N LEU A 216 -0.15 31.39 -8.31
CA LEU A 216 0.74 30.67 -9.22
C LEU A 216 0.87 29.18 -8.84
N VAL A 217 1.11 28.89 -7.56
CA VAL A 217 1.26 27.50 -7.08
C VAL A 217 -0.04 26.71 -7.16
N ILE A 218 -1.18 27.32 -6.80
CA ILE A 218 -2.50 26.68 -6.84
C ILE A 218 -2.92 26.35 -8.28
N ASN A 219 -2.66 27.26 -9.21
CA ASN A 219 -3.04 27.09 -10.62
C ASN A 219 -1.96 26.38 -11.46
N ASN A 220 -0.91 25.86 -10.82
CA ASN A 220 0.20 25.17 -11.46
C ASN A 220 0.90 26.01 -12.57
N ILE A 221 1.06 27.31 -12.34
CA ILE A 221 1.66 28.26 -13.30
C ILE A 221 3.12 28.49 -12.93
N GLN A 222 4.04 28.16 -13.85
CA GLN A 222 5.46 28.42 -13.69
C GLN A 222 5.81 29.90 -13.90
N PRO A 223 6.78 30.47 -13.15
CA PRO A 223 7.31 31.80 -13.44
C PRO A 223 7.98 31.84 -14.82
N ALA A 224 7.70 32.88 -15.60
CA ALA A 224 8.18 33.01 -16.99
C ALA A 224 9.72 33.00 -17.13
N SER A 225 10.45 33.39 -16.09
CA SER A 225 11.91 33.43 -16.09
C SER A 225 12.60 32.11 -15.72
N VAL A 226 11.84 31.04 -15.45
CA VAL A 226 12.39 29.73 -15.07
C VAL A 226 12.08 28.69 -16.14
N ASP A 227 13.11 28.19 -16.80
CA ASP A 227 12.99 27.08 -17.75
C ASP A 227 12.91 25.73 -17.02
N ILE A 228 11.83 24.99 -17.28
CA ILE A 228 11.61 23.63 -16.77
C ILE A 228 11.55 22.59 -17.90
N SER A 229 11.87 22.97 -19.14
CA SER A 229 11.81 22.10 -20.33
C SER A 229 12.58 20.80 -20.14
N LYS A 230 13.74 20.86 -19.47
CA LYS A 230 14.54 19.67 -19.15
C LYS A 230 13.79 18.69 -18.24
N LEU A 231 13.08 19.18 -17.22
CA LEU A 231 12.27 18.33 -16.34
C LEU A 231 11.11 17.70 -17.12
N THR A 232 10.41 18.50 -17.93
CA THR A 232 9.31 18.02 -18.78
C THR A 232 9.79 16.92 -19.72
N GLN A 233 10.93 17.11 -20.40
CA GLN A 233 11.51 16.12 -21.29
C GLN A 233 11.87 14.82 -20.56
N VAL A 234 12.47 14.92 -19.36
CA VAL A 234 12.79 13.73 -18.55
C VAL A 234 11.53 12.97 -18.17
N ILE A 235 10.48 13.64 -17.71
CA ILE A 235 9.21 12.99 -17.32
C ILE A 235 8.56 12.32 -18.53
N THR A 236 8.46 13.02 -19.66
CA THR A 236 7.78 12.49 -20.86
C THR A 236 8.52 11.31 -21.48
N ASN A 237 9.86 11.32 -21.46
CA ASN A 237 10.67 10.32 -22.14
C ASN A 237 11.10 9.16 -21.23
N PHE A 238 10.81 9.23 -19.92
CA PHE A 238 11.25 8.19 -19.00
C PHE A 238 10.55 6.86 -19.32
N LYS A 239 11.34 5.83 -19.64
CA LYS A 239 10.86 4.46 -19.84
C LYS A 239 11.23 3.62 -18.63
N ALA A 240 10.22 3.18 -17.89
CA ALA A 240 10.44 2.27 -16.77
C ALA A 240 10.93 0.90 -17.26
N LYS A 241 11.86 0.28 -16.53
CA LYS A 241 12.27 -1.12 -16.73
C LYS A 241 11.06 -2.06 -16.61
N PRO A 242 11.08 -3.30 -17.12
CA PRO A 242 9.99 -4.26 -16.88
C PRO A 242 9.65 -4.45 -15.40
N LEU A 243 8.40 -4.80 -15.08
CA LEU A 243 7.98 -5.12 -13.72
C LEU A 243 8.69 -6.38 -13.22
N THR A 244 9.30 -6.31 -12.03
CA THR A 244 9.96 -7.45 -11.40
C THR A 244 9.09 -8.07 -10.32
N VAL A 245 9.33 -9.35 -10.02
CA VAL A 245 8.61 -10.04 -8.93
C VAL A 245 8.88 -9.37 -7.58
N ASP A 246 10.11 -8.92 -7.33
CA ASP A 246 10.46 -8.21 -6.09
C ASP A 246 9.66 -6.92 -5.92
N PHE A 247 9.56 -6.09 -6.98
CA PHE A 247 8.73 -4.89 -6.96
C PHE A 247 7.28 -5.23 -6.65
N LEU A 248 6.72 -6.23 -7.33
CA LEU A 248 5.34 -6.66 -7.12
C LEU A 248 5.11 -7.15 -5.69
N GLN A 249 6.05 -7.91 -5.12
CA GLN A 249 5.98 -8.36 -3.73
C GLN A 249 6.02 -7.20 -2.75
N GLY A 250 6.88 -6.20 -2.95
CA GLY A 250 6.96 -4.99 -2.11
C GLY A 250 5.67 -4.17 -2.16
N LEU A 251 5.14 -3.97 -3.37
CA LEU A 251 3.86 -3.30 -3.59
C LEU A 251 2.71 -4.04 -2.90
N TRP A 252 2.66 -5.36 -3.05
CA TRP A 252 1.62 -6.19 -2.46
C TRP A 252 1.72 -6.23 -0.92
N ASP A 253 2.94 -6.21 -0.38
CA ASP A 253 3.16 -6.11 1.06
C ASP A 253 2.61 -4.79 1.64
N GLY A 254 2.71 -3.68 0.89
CA GLY A 254 2.07 -2.41 1.26
C GLY A 254 0.55 -2.40 1.03
N ASP A 255 0.12 -2.45 -0.23
CA ASP A 255 -1.27 -2.19 -0.67
C ASP A 255 -2.03 -3.43 -1.14
N GLY A 256 -1.39 -4.60 -1.09
CA GLY A 256 -1.99 -5.87 -1.47
C GLY A 256 -2.88 -6.49 -0.41
N GLY A 257 -3.76 -7.37 -0.88
CA GLY A 257 -4.64 -8.19 -0.07
C GLY A 257 -4.79 -9.59 -0.65
N LEU A 258 -4.97 -10.55 0.24
CA LEU A 258 -5.40 -11.91 -0.10
C LEU A 258 -6.37 -12.37 0.97
N SER A 259 -7.48 -12.94 0.50
CA SER A 259 -8.49 -13.57 1.32
C SER A 259 -8.83 -14.94 0.75
N ALA A 260 -9.09 -15.88 1.65
CA ALA A 260 -9.64 -17.19 1.38
C ALA A 260 -10.81 -17.34 2.35
N TYR A 261 -12.00 -17.65 1.82
CA TYR A 261 -13.23 -17.73 2.62
C TYR A 261 -14.12 -18.83 2.07
N PHE A 262 -14.94 -19.42 2.93
CA PHE A 262 -15.87 -20.45 2.49
C PHE A 262 -17.09 -19.80 1.85
N LYS A 263 -17.46 -20.30 0.66
CA LYS A 263 -18.73 -19.99 -0.01
C LYS A 263 -19.82 -20.93 0.45
N SER A 264 -19.49 -22.21 0.61
CA SER A 264 -20.39 -23.22 1.15
C SER A 264 -19.61 -24.38 1.74
N ILE A 265 -20.21 -25.05 2.72
CA ILE A 265 -19.71 -26.27 3.35
C ILE A 265 -20.87 -27.27 3.37
N LYS A 266 -20.62 -28.49 2.89
CA LYS A 266 -21.57 -29.60 2.94
C LYS A 266 -20.97 -30.73 3.76
N LYS A 267 -21.65 -31.15 4.82
CA LYS A 267 -21.31 -32.35 5.56
C LYS A 267 -21.81 -33.59 4.80
N THR A 268 -20.98 -34.61 4.74
CA THR A 268 -21.23 -35.92 4.12
C THR A 268 -20.87 -37.02 5.13
N PRO A 269 -21.34 -38.26 4.95
CA PRO A 269 -20.88 -39.39 5.76
C PRO A 269 -19.35 -39.55 5.77
N GLU A 270 -18.71 -39.27 4.63
CA GLU A 270 -17.27 -39.42 4.41
C GLU A 270 -16.44 -38.22 4.85
N GLY A 271 -17.07 -37.11 5.27
CA GLY A 271 -16.38 -35.89 5.68
C GLY A 271 -17.08 -34.59 5.25
N PHE A 272 -16.32 -33.64 4.72
CA PHE A 272 -16.76 -32.29 4.38
C PHE A 272 -16.39 -31.94 2.94
N ILE A 273 -17.34 -31.41 2.18
CA ILE A 273 -17.11 -30.82 0.88
C ILE A 273 -17.12 -29.30 1.04
N CYS A 274 -16.01 -28.64 0.71
CA CYS A 274 -15.82 -27.21 0.92
C CYS A 274 -15.65 -26.47 -0.41
N ASN A 275 -16.55 -25.53 -0.70
CA ASN A 275 -16.36 -24.59 -1.79
C ASN A 275 -15.78 -23.29 -1.24
N MET A 276 -14.56 -22.95 -1.68
CA MET A 276 -13.87 -21.75 -1.23
C MET A 276 -13.80 -20.66 -2.30
N GLY A 277 -14.00 -19.42 -1.86
CA GLY A 277 -13.72 -18.21 -2.60
C GLY A 277 -12.34 -17.66 -2.25
N PHE A 278 -11.68 -17.09 -3.25
CA PHE A 278 -10.41 -16.41 -3.12
C PHE A 278 -10.52 -15.01 -3.68
N SER A 279 -9.76 -14.06 -3.12
CA SER A 279 -9.64 -12.72 -3.68
C SER A 279 -8.24 -12.19 -3.40
N PHE A 280 -7.40 -12.18 -4.44
CA PHE A 280 -6.13 -11.49 -4.51
C PHE A 280 -6.37 -10.08 -5.06
N THR A 281 -5.82 -9.06 -4.40
CA THR A 281 -6.06 -7.67 -4.76
C THR A 281 -4.83 -6.80 -4.61
N ILE A 282 -4.72 -5.76 -5.44
CA ILE A 282 -3.79 -4.63 -5.25
C ILE A 282 -4.57 -3.35 -5.54
N ALA A 283 -4.67 -2.46 -4.55
CA ALA A 283 -5.33 -1.17 -4.70
C ALA A 283 -4.30 -0.08 -4.98
N GLN A 284 -4.63 0.88 -5.84
CA GLN A 284 -3.80 2.05 -6.14
C GLN A 284 -4.68 3.27 -6.39
N ASP A 285 -4.14 4.46 -6.15
CA ASP A 285 -4.85 5.70 -6.48
C ASP A 285 -4.99 5.91 -8.00
N ILE A 286 -5.84 6.86 -8.39
CA ILE A 286 -6.15 7.13 -9.80
C ILE A 286 -4.92 7.54 -10.65
N HIS A 287 -3.90 8.16 -10.06
CA HIS A 287 -2.66 8.53 -10.77
C HIS A 287 -1.73 7.33 -10.99
N ASN A 288 -2.07 6.18 -10.39
CA ASN A 288 -1.36 4.92 -10.51
C ASN A 288 -2.21 3.85 -11.24
N LEU A 289 -3.24 4.24 -11.98
CA LEU A 289 -4.06 3.33 -12.78
C LEU A 289 -3.24 2.56 -13.83
N SER A 290 -2.28 3.23 -14.50
CA SER A 290 -1.44 2.56 -15.51
C SER A 290 -0.62 1.41 -14.93
N LEU A 291 -0.20 1.51 -13.66
CA LEU A 291 0.47 0.42 -12.94
C LEU A 291 -0.46 -0.79 -12.73
N LEU A 292 -1.76 -0.57 -12.46
CA LEU A 292 -2.69 -1.70 -12.33
C LEU A 292 -2.88 -2.45 -13.66
N ASN A 293 -2.85 -1.73 -14.78
CA ASN A 293 -2.87 -2.35 -16.11
C ASN A 293 -1.57 -3.10 -16.40
N GLU A 294 -0.42 -2.54 -16.04
CA GLU A 294 0.87 -3.24 -16.12
C GLU A 294 0.88 -4.52 -15.29
N ILE A 295 0.29 -4.48 -14.08
CA ILE A 295 0.12 -5.66 -13.22
C ILE A 295 -0.81 -6.70 -13.85
N LYS A 296 -1.92 -6.27 -14.48
CA LYS A 296 -2.80 -7.18 -15.22
C LYS A 296 -2.04 -7.90 -16.34
N SER A 297 -1.27 -7.17 -17.14
CA SER A 297 -0.42 -7.76 -18.18
C SER A 297 0.69 -8.65 -17.61
N TYR A 298 1.31 -8.26 -16.48
CA TYR A 298 2.25 -9.11 -15.75
C TYR A 298 1.62 -10.44 -15.37
N PHE A 299 0.32 -10.46 -15.05
CA PHE A 299 -0.44 -11.69 -14.78
C PHE A 299 -1.10 -12.30 -16.02
N ASN A 300 -0.51 -12.15 -17.21
CA ASN A 300 -1.01 -12.72 -18.48
C ASN A 300 -2.50 -12.36 -18.72
N ASP A 301 -2.85 -11.11 -18.43
CA ASP A 301 -4.19 -10.54 -18.52
C ASP A 301 -5.27 -11.27 -17.69
N ARG A 302 -4.84 -12.02 -16.66
CA ARG A 302 -5.74 -12.63 -15.67
C ARG A 302 -6.13 -11.63 -14.60
N GLY A 303 -7.35 -11.76 -14.11
CA GLY A 303 -7.96 -10.78 -13.21
C GLY A 303 -8.39 -9.51 -13.94
N GLU A 304 -8.94 -8.57 -13.19
CA GLU A 304 -9.56 -7.38 -13.73
C GLU A 304 -9.25 -6.15 -12.90
N VAL A 305 -9.26 -4.98 -13.54
CA VAL A 305 -9.09 -3.67 -12.90
C VAL A 305 -10.46 -3.00 -12.80
N PHE A 306 -10.80 -2.56 -11.60
CA PHE A 306 -12.09 -1.92 -11.31
C PHE A 306 -11.88 -0.58 -10.62
N GLU A 307 -12.80 0.35 -10.86
CA GLU A 307 -12.92 1.55 -10.01
C GLU A 307 -13.49 1.13 -8.64
N LEU A 308 -12.72 1.39 -7.57
CA LEU A 308 -13.18 1.17 -6.20
C LEU A 308 -13.83 2.44 -5.64
N SER A 309 -13.33 3.61 -6.05
CA SER A 309 -13.93 4.92 -5.82
C SER A 309 -13.34 5.93 -6.83
N LYS A 310 -13.88 7.15 -6.87
CA LYS A 310 -13.39 8.24 -7.74
C LYS A 310 -11.87 8.51 -7.69
N GLN A 311 -11.18 8.15 -6.61
CA GLN A 311 -9.75 8.38 -6.43
C GLN A 311 -8.93 7.08 -6.31
N CYS A 312 -9.57 5.90 -6.39
CA CYS A 312 -8.91 4.63 -6.13
C CYS A 312 -9.43 3.55 -7.08
N ASN A 313 -8.49 2.82 -7.68
CA ASN A 313 -8.75 1.65 -8.49
C ASN A 313 -8.17 0.41 -7.80
N ILE A 314 -8.63 -0.77 -8.22
CA ILE A 314 -8.19 -2.04 -7.65
C ILE A 314 -8.04 -3.08 -8.75
N TYR A 315 -6.87 -3.71 -8.81
CA TYR A 315 -6.69 -4.98 -9.51
C TYR A 315 -7.22 -6.12 -8.62
N LYS A 316 -8.00 -7.04 -9.18
CA LYS A 316 -8.57 -8.18 -8.46
C LYS A 316 -8.55 -9.45 -9.31
N SER A 317 -8.06 -10.55 -8.73
CA SER A 317 -8.21 -11.91 -9.25
C SER A 317 -8.79 -12.83 -8.18
N GLY A 318 -9.83 -13.59 -8.52
CA GLY A 318 -10.54 -14.43 -7.54
C GLY A 318 -10.94 -15.83 -8.04
N LYS A 319 -10.67 -16.15 -9.31
CA LYS A 319 -10.91 -17.50 -9.85
C LYS A 319 -9.83 -18.45 -9.31
N LYS A 320 -10.23 -19.58 -8.71
CA LYS A 320 -9.30 -20.60 -8.18
C LYS A 320 -8.29 -21.04 -9.26
N SER A 321 -8.75 -21.24 -10.50
CA SER A 321 -7.90 -21.59 -11.64
C SER A 321 -6.80 -20.57 -11.90
N ASP A 322 -7.14 -19.28 -11.94
CA ASP A 322 -6.19 -18.21 -12.24
C ASP A 322 -5.18 -18.04 -11.09
N LEU A 323 -5.64 -18.19 -9.84
CA LEU A 323 -4.75 -18.19 -8.68
C LEU A 323 -3.68 -19.30 -8.77
N ILE A 324 -4.11 -20.53 -9.08
CA ILE A 324 -3.21 -21.69 -9.16
C ILE A 324 -2.27 -21.61 -10.35
N SER A 325 -2.79 -21.25 -11.52
CA SER A 325 -2.04 -21.34 -12.79
C SER A 325 -1.17 -20.13 -13.09
N VAL A 326 -1.48 -18.96 -12.54
CA VAL A 326 -0.79 -17.71 -12.90
C VAL A 326 -0.43 -16.85 -11.69
N ILE A 327 -1.40 -16.46 -10.86
CA ILE A 327 -1.17 -15.42 -9.85
C ILE A 327 -0.15 -15.85 -8.79
N LEU A 328 -0.38 -17.02 -8.16
CA LEU A 328 0.50 -17.52 -7.10
C LEU A 328 1.86 -17.98 -7.64
N PRO A 329 1.98 -18.72 -8.77
CA PRO A 329 3.28 -19.04 -9.34
C PRO A 329 4.12 -17.80 -9.63
N LYS A 330 3.56 -16.78 -10.31
CA LYS A 330 4.29 -15.56 -10.64
C LYS A 330 4.72 -14.77 -9.42
N ILE A 331 3.85 -14.59 -8.41
CA ILE A 331 4.25 -13.86 -7.20
C ILE A 331 5.28 -14.63 -6.37
N LEU A 332 5.31 -15.97 -6.46
CA LEU A 332 6.30 -16.82 -5.79
C LEU A 332 7.58 -17.01 -6.60
N ASN A 333 7.66 -16.43 -7.81
CA ASN A 333 8.73 -16.67 -8.77
C ASN A 333 8.92 -18.18 -9.09
N LYS A 334 7.82 -18.91 -9.26
CA LYS A 334 7.79 -20.34 -9.60
C LYS A 334 7.10 -20.54 -10.95
N GLU A 335 7.51 -21.59 -11.67
CA GLU A 335 6.84 -22.02 -12.91
C GLU A 335 5.44 -22.56 -12.64
N SER A 336 5.28 -23.30 -11.54
CA SER A 336 4.00 -23.88 -11.11
C SER A 336 3.82 -23.84 -9.59
N LEU A 337 2.59 -24.10 -9.13
CA LEU A 337 2.26 -24.17 -7.70
C LEU A 337 2.50 -25.56 -7.10
N GLU A 338 3.38 -26.37 -7.70
CA GLU A 338 3.72 -27.70 -7.20
C GLU A 338 5.00 -27.69 -6.34
N GLY A 339 5.20 -28.76 -5.57
CA GLY A 339 6.38 -28.97 -4.75
C GLY A 339 6.30 -28.36 -3.35
N ASP A 340 7.46 -28.22 -2.72
CA ASP A 340 7.61 -27.81 -1.33
C ASP A 340 7.18 -26.35 -1.09
N PHE A 341 6.26 -26.17 -0.15
CA PHE A 341 5.77 -24.86 0.30
C PHE A 341 6.52 -24.31 1.51
N ASP A 342 7.44 -25.06 2.08
CA ASP A 342 8.18 -24.67 3.28
C ASP A 342 9.39 -23.79 2.90
N ASN A 343 9.81 -23.81 1.63
CA ASN A 343 10.89 -23.00 1.06
C ASN A 343 10.40 -21.98 0.02
N LEU A 344 9.33 -21.24 0.32
CA LEU A 344 8.76 -20.24 -0.59
C LEU A 344 9.46 -18.87 -0.53
N PHE A 345 9.62 -18.26 -1.70
CA PHE A 345 10.07 -16.86 -1.86
C PHE A 345 8.91 -15.89 -1.54
N LEU A 346 8.62 -15.67 -0.26
CA LEU A 346 7.46 -14.91 0.21
C LEU A 346 7.72 -13.41 0.45
N PRO A 347 6.72 -12.54 0.24
CA PRO A 347 6.74 -11.17 0.76
C PRO A 347 6.97 -11.12 2.28
N PHE A 348 7.74 -10.15 2.75
CA PHE A 348 8.21 -10.08 4.14
C PHE A 348 7.11 -9.75 5.16
N MET A 349 6.08 -8.97 4.80
CA MET A 349 5.06 -8.50 5.77
C MET A 349 3.78 -9.33 5.75
N LYS A 350 3.28 -9.67 4.57
CA LYS A 350 1.99 -10.35 4.35
C LYS A 350 2.15 -11.74 3.74
N GLY A 351 3.38 -12.25 3.59
CA GLY A 351 3.67 -13.55 2.98
C GLY A 351 2.92 -14.73 3.62
N TYR A 352 2.63 -14.67 4.92
CA TYR A 352 1.83 -15.68 5.60
C TYR A 352 0.46 -15.92 4.94
N LYS A 353 -0.18 -14.90 4.34
CA LYS A 353 -1.46 -15.07 3.64
C LYS A 353 -1.30 -15.93 2.39
N ILE A 354 -0.20 -15.74 1.66
CA ILE A 354 0.14 -16.53 0.47
C ILE A 354 0.44 -17.96 0.88
N TYR A 355 1.29 -18.16 1.89
CA TYR A 355 1.62 -19.48 2.44
C TYR A 355 0.36 -20.26 2.84
N PHE A 356 -0.50 -19.70 3.69
CA PHE A 356 -1.73 -20.37 4.12
C PHE A 356 -2.71 -20.60 2.96
N THR A 357 -2.75 -19.71 1.97
CA THR A 357 -3.58 -19.94 0.77
C THR A 357 -3.03 -21.12 -0.05
N CYS A 358 -1.72 -21.27 -0.19
CA CYS A 358 -1.12 -22.41 -0.88
C CYS A 358 -1.45 -23.73 -0.15
N LYS A 359 -1.30 -23.79 1.18
CA LYS A 359 -1.67 -24.96 1.98
C LYS A 359 -3.16 -25.29 1.87
N ILE A 360 -4.06 -24.29 1.88
CA ILE A 360 -5.49 -24.51 1.62
C ILE A 360 -5.71 -25.11 0.23
N LEU A 361 -5.07 -24.56 -0.82
CA LEU A 361 -5.24 -25.05 -2.18
C LEU A 361 -4.72 -26.48 -2.36
N GLU A 362 -3.67 -26.85 -1.63
CA GLU A 362 -3.14 -28.21 -1.56
C GLU A 362 -4.14 -29.19 -0.92
N LEU A 363 -4.67 -28.85 0.26
CA LEU A 363 -5.66 -29.69 0.94
C LEU A 363 -6.96 -29.83 0.12
N LEU A 364 -7.34 -28.80 -0.63
CA LEU A 364 -8.51 -28.80 -1.52
C LEU A 364 -8.28 -29.51 -2.87
N LYS A 365 -7.15 -30.24 -3.06
CA LYS A 365 -7.01 -31.17 -4.18
C LYS A 365 -7.91 -32.39 -4.01
N ASN A 366 -8.20 -32.78 -2.76
CA ASN A 366 -9.16 -33.83 -2.44
C ASN A 366 -10.59 -33.27 -2.51
N SER A 367 -11.51 -34.01 -3.13
CA SER A 367 -12.91 -33.61 -3.30
C SER A 367 -13.70 -33.61 -1.98
N THR A 368 -13.31 -34.48 -1.05
CA THR A 368 -13.88 -34.60 0.30
C THR A 368 -12.76 -34.51 1.32
N LEU A 369 -12.96 -33.70 2.36
CA LEU A 369 -12.02 -33.50 3.46
C LEU A 369 -12.49 -34.28 4.68
N ASP A 370 -11.62 -35.05 5.30
CA ASP A 370 -11.90 -35.60 6.63
C ASP A 370 -12.03 -34.47 7.68
N LYS A 371 -12.47 -34.82 8.89
CA LYS A 371 -12.66 -33.84 9.97
C LYS A 371 -11.37 -33.09 10.34
N SER A 372 -10.23 -33.77 10.38
CA SER A 372 -8.93 -33.17 10.72
C SER A 372 -8.50 -32.17 9.64
N THR A 373 -8.51 -32.61 8.38
CA THR A 373 -8.16 -31.79 7.22
C THR A 373 -9.07 -30.56 7.11
N PHE A 374 -10.37 -30.72 7.35
CA PHE A 374 -11.30 -29.59 7.38
C PHE A 374 -10.97 -28.58 8.49
N HIS A 375 -10.62 -29.06 9.69
CA HIS A 375 -10.17 -28.18 10.78
C HIS A 375 -8.89 -27.41 10.42
N GLU A 376 -7.97 -27.99 9.66
CA GLU A 376 -6.78 -27.29 9.17
C GLU A 376 -7.12 -26.18 8.18
N VAL A 377 -8.00 -26.45 7.21
CA VAL A 377 -8.47 -25.43 6.26
C VAL A 377 -9.14 -24.26 7.00
N LEU A 378 -9.95 -24.56 8.03
CA LEU A 378 -10.55 -23.53 8.90
C LEU A 378 -9.48 -22.68 9.61
N ARG A 379 -8.46 -23.31 10.19
CA ARG A 379 -7.34 -22.61 10.86
C ARG A 379 -6.56 -21.72 9.90
N PHE A 380 -6.20 -22.23 8.73
CA PHE A 380 -5.49 -21.44 7.71
C PHE A 380 -6.35 -20.27 7.22
N SER A 381 -7.64 -20.48 6.98
CA SER A 381 -8.58 -19.44 6.59
C SER A 381 -8.69 -18.34 7.66
N TYR A 382 -8.73 -18.73 8.94
CA TYR A 382 -8.68 -17.80 10.07
C TYR A 382 -7.39 -16.97 10.07
N HIS A 383 -6.23 -17.58 9.91
CA HIS A 383 -4.96 -16.87 9.88
C HIS A 383 -4.85 -15.89 8.71
N ILE A 384 -5.40 -16.22 7.55
CA ILE A 384 -5.50 -15.30 6.41
C ILE A 384 -6.43 -14.12 6.74
N SER A 385 -7.56 -14.42 7.40
CA SER A 385 -8.65 -13.48 7.69
C SER A 385 -8.39 -12.57 8.88
N ARG A 386 -7.37 -12.86 9.71
CA ARG A 386 -7.07 -12.13 10.95
C ARG A 386 -6.87 -10.63 10.65
N LYS A 387 -7.92 -9.84 10.90
CA LYS A 387 -8.01 -8.41 10.59
C LYS A 387 -7.77 -7.50 11.79
N SER A 388 -7.71 -8.05 13.00
CA SER A 388 -7.44 -7.31 14.23
C SER A 388 -7.04 -8.28 15.34
N ASP A 389 -6.37 -7.78 16.36
CA ASP A 389 -5.75 -8.57 17.42
C ASP A 389 -6.75 -9.26 18.38
N ASN A 390 -8.07 -9.15 18.13
CA ASN A 390 -9.12 -9.51 19.10
C ASN A 390 -10.10 -10.62 18.67
N LEU A 391 -10.07 -11.12 17.42
CA LEU A 391 -10.94 -12.24 17.03
C LEU A 391 -10.23 -13.55 17.35
N THR A 392 -10.73 -14.32 18.33
CA THR A 392 -10.17 -15.66 18.60
C THR A 392 -10.56 -16.65 17.50
N PHE A 393 -9.84 -17.77 17.39
CA PHE A 393 -10.24 -18.84 16.46
C PHE A 393 -11.64 -19.36 16.78
N LYS A 394 -12.00 -19.46 18.06
CA LYS A 394 -13.34 -19.86 18.51
C LYS A 394 -14.41 -18.89 18.03
N ASP A 395 -14.18 -17.58 18.16
CA ASP A 395 -15.11 -16.56 17.66
C ASP A 395 -15.23 -16.59 16.14
N TYR A 396 -14.11 -16.81 15.44
CA TYR A 396 -14.11 -16.97 13.99
C TYR A 396 -14.96 -18.17 13.56
N VAL A 397 -14.81 -19.32 14.22
CA VAL A 397 -15.60 -20.51 13.92
C VAL A 397 -17.08 -20.25 14.19
N LYS A 398 -17.42 -19.71 15.37
CA LYS A 398 -18.81 -19.44 15.78
C LYS A 398 -19.52 -18.40 14.89
N SER A 399 -18.79 -17.39 14.42
CA SER A 399 -19.36 -16.32 13.58
C SER A 399 -19.45 -16.70 12.11
N SER A 400 -18.62 -17.63 11.65
CA SER A 400 -18.50 -17.99 10.23
C SER A 400 -19.19 -19.31 9.90
N TYR A 401 -19.43 -20.17 10.89
CA TYR A 401 -19.96 -21.52 10.70
C TYR A 401 -20.90 -21.89 11.86
N ASP A 402 -22.03 -22.55 11.54
CA ASP A 402 -22.99 -23.04 12.53
C ASP A 402 -22.35 -23.98 13.57
N ASP A 403 -23.04 -24.15 14.69
CA ASP A 403 -22.71 -24.99 15.86
C ASP A 403 -22.27 -26.44 15.54
N LEU A 404 -22.45 -26.90 14.29
CA LEU A 404 -21.97 -28.17 13.71
C LEU A 404 -20.47 -28.47 13.94
N LEU A 405 -19.66 -27.47 14.31
CA LEU A 405 -18.20 -27.57 14.44
C LEU A 405 -17.65 -27.57 15.87
N LEU A 406 -18.47 -27.30 16.88
CA LEU A 406 -18.02 -27.10 18.27
C LEU A 406 -17.83 -28.40 19.07
N ALA A 407 -18.10 -29.57 18.50
CA ALA A 407 -17.86 -30.86 19.14
C ALA A 407 -16.43 -31.39 18.82
N SER A 408 -15.41 -30.82 19.45
CA SER A 408 -14.10 -31.48 19.60
C SER A 408 -13.35 -30.98 20.85
N PRO A 409 -12.99 -31.85 21.82
CA PRO A 409 -12.38 -31.44 23.11
C PRO A 409 -10.93 -30.94 23.06
N GLN A 410 -10.28 -30.87 21.90
CA GLN A 410 -8.84 -30.57 21.80
C GLN A 410 -8.53 -29.14 21.34
N LEU A 411 -9.19 -28.15 21.94
CA LEU A 411 -9.13 -26.74 21.52
C LEU A 411 -8.02 -25.88 22.15
N GLU A 412 -7.14 -26.43 23.00
CA GLU A 412 -6.22 -25.59 23.82
C GLU A 412 -4.71 -25.75 23.58
N LYS A 413 -4.25 -26.56 22.64
CA LYS A 413 -2.80 -26.66 22.36
C LYS A 413 -2.53 -26.26 20.91
N VAL A 414 -1.46 -25.48 20.70
CA VAL A 414 -0.95 -24.94 19.42
C VAL A 414 -1.30 -23.46 19.10
N GLU A 415 -1.32 -22.58 20.11
CA GLU A 415 -1.18 -21.11 19.90
C GLU A 415 0.29 -20.62 19.90
N ARG A 416 1.29 -21.51 19.90
CA ARG A 416 2.70 -21.13 20.12
C ARG A 416 3.53 -20.79 18.89
N PHE A 417 3.06 -21.01 17.66
CA PHE A 417 3.93 -20.84 16.46
C PHE A 417 3.88 -19.46 15.80
N PHE A 418 2.92 -18.59 16.14
CA PHE A 418 2.79 -17.25 15.53
C PHE A 418 2.40 -16.15 16.52
N LYS A 419 2.94 -16.19 17.74
CA LYS A 419 2.97 -14.95 18.55
C LYS A 419 4.07 -14.06 17.97
N PRO A 420 3.77 -12.79 17.60
CA PRO A 420 4.84 -11.81 17.47
C PRO A 420 5.54 -11.78 18.82
N VAL A 421 6.86 -11.90 18.82
CA VAL A 421 7.67 -11.64 20.01
C VAL A 421 7.29 -10.23 20.49
N GLN A 422 6.75 -10.15 21.70
CA GLN A 422 6.29 -8.89 22.33
C GLN A 422 7.42 -7.86 22.39
#